data_AF-A0A923R535-F1
#
_entry.id   AF-A0A923R535-F1
#
_cell.length_a   1.000
_cell.length_b   1.000
_cell.length_c   1.000
_cell.angle_alpha   90.00
_cell.angle_beta   90.00
_cell.angle_gamma   90.00
#
_symmetry.space_group_name_H-M   'P 1'
#
loop_
_entity.id
_entity.type
_entity.pdbx_description
1 polymer ?
#
loop_
_entity_poly.entity_id
_entity_poly.type
_entity_poly.pdbx_seq_one_letter_code
_entity_poly.pdbx_strand_id
1 'polypeptide(L)'
;MGPQLQKTPSARTLKHLSLKNLPIIFVDNARSFIPFNFFRLRRICKGLSKSLLQAALGVLCLVGSSSAQDFHWVGWTNTFVPGGGRLLLGDYGLSIIQAVGELGTFGYGFSLSKRSPLTIDGVPEDYPGVSPTLTRQSRTTFVCPPGKLNPLTHKCSVPLIPQQTTSSFTSYSADAQDLRRPVSAAFLQEIGIKYHMVNVFDSYRIAARKQGMTKAGQGIDDREPIEFLKDPFRAENVFDPWVYVPLLLTAVQIGFDYSASLSASSGIQRLTPLTNAFVGFNQTVLYPFGSGAPEEMFYRGFIQNEARFIIDSGWFSIPVSTLAFAFSHSADGHVGAAVTGSYLGYLAHRNNGQLGKGIALHFWSVFLLGIEAFVLTLNEQRAPPVSLGVSIPF
;
A
#
# COMPACT_ATOMS: atom_id res chain seq x y z
N MET A 1 3.08 57.41 29.92
CA MET A 1 3.59 56.09 30.31
C MET A 1 4.49 55.59 29.18
N GLY A 2 5.81 55.77 29.31
CA GLY A 2 6.78 55.41 28.28
C GLY A 2 7.30 53.99 28.47
N PRO A 3 7.58 53.23 27.41
CA PRO A 3 8.13 51.88 27.55
C PRO A 3 9.63 51.96 27.88
N GLN A 4 10.03 51.28 28.96
CA GLN A 4 11.43 51.12 29.32
C GLN A 4 12.12 50.13 28.39
N LEU A 5 13.21 50.56 27.76
CA LEU A 5 14.18 49.72 27.06
C LEU A 5 14.87 48.78 28.06
N GLN A 6 14.69 47.47 27.90
CA GLN A 6 15.53 46.47 28.55
C GLN A 6 16.89 46.37 27.85
N LYS A 7 17.96 46.59 28.62
CA LYS A 7 19.36 46.36 28.22
C LYS A 7 19.67 44.87 28.21
N THR A 8 20.12 44.34 27.06
CA THR A 8 20.73 43.02 26.94
C THR A 8 22.16 43.02 27.47
N PRO A 9 22.58 42.01 28.27
CA PRO A 9 23.96 41.91 28.73
C PRO A 9 24.90 41.30 27.67
N SER A 10 26.11 41.84 27.69
CA SER A 10 27.26 41.63 26.83
C SER A 10 27.85 40.21 26.89
N ALA A 11 28.43 39.84 25.74
CA ALA A 11 29.26 38.70 25.39
C ALA A 11 30.10 38.05 26.52
N ARG A 12 30.07 36.71 26.55
CA ARG A 12 31.14 35.88 27.13
C ARG A 12 31.96 35.24 26.02
N THR A 13 33.22 35.64 25.97
CA THR A 13 34.31 35.10 25.16
C THR A 13 34.56 33.63 25.49
N LEU A 14 34.31 32.73 24.55
CA LEU A 14 34.74 31.32 24.63
C LEU A 14 36.25 31.25 24.34
N LYS A 15 37.01 30.87 25.36
CA LYS A 15 38.45 30.59 25.25
C LYS A 15 38.69 29.36 24.36
N HIS A 16 39.62 29.52 23.44
CA HIS A 16 40.28 28.45 22.69
C HIS A 16 40.75 27.32 23.63
N LEU A 17 40.19 26.12 23.45
CA LEU A 17 40.79 24.88 23.92
C LEU A 17 41.68 24.32 22.80
N SER A 18 42.99 24.42 23.02
CA SER A 18 44.04 23.85 22.19
C SER A 18 44.10 22.33 22.41
N LEU A 19 43.50 21.56 21.50
CA LEU A 19 43.72 20.12 21.37
C LEU A 19 45.02 19.87 20.60
N LYS A 20 46.15 20.03 21.28
CA LYS A 20 47.43 19.43 20.86
C LYS A 20 47.73 18.34 21.88
N ASN A 21 47.96 17.11 21.40
CA ASN A 21 48.29 15.88 22.14
C ASN A 21 47.13 14.89 22.35
N LEU A 22 46.57 14.37 21.25
CA LEU A 22 45.95 13.05 21.25
C LEU A 22 46.83 12.09 20.41
N PRO A 23 47.20 10.91 20.95
CA PRO A 23 47.99 9.94 20.21
C PRO A 23 47.16 9.34 19.07
N ILE A 24 47.68 9.44 17.85
CA ILE A 24 47.17 8.76 16.67
C ILE A 24 47.54 7.28 16.81
N ILE A 25 46.56 6.45 17.19
CA ILE A 25 46.67 5.00 17.09
C ILE A 25 46.26 4.63 15.66
N PHE A 26 47.24 4.27 14.83
CA PHE A 26 46.98 3.55 13.59
C PHE A 26 46.54 2.14 13.95
N VAL A 27 45.27 1.82 13.72
CA VAL A 27 44.79 0.43 13.69
C VAL A 27 44.88 -0.03 12.25
N ASP A 28 45.92 -0.80 11.95
CA ASP A 28 46.05 -1.56 10.71
C ASP A 28 44.93 -2.59 10.62
N ASN A 29 43.95 -2.33 9.74
CA ASN A 29 42.84 -3.23 9.48
C ASN A 29 43.21 -4.19 8.34
N ALA A 30 44.16 -5.10 8.62
CA ALA A 30 44.44 -6.23 7.74
C ALA A 30 43.28 -7.23 7.82
N ARG A 31 42.30 -7.11 6.91
CA ARG A 31 41.25 -8.12 6.72
C ARG A 31 41.83 -9.34 6.03
N SER A 32 42.04 -10.39 6.82
CA SER A 32 42.22 -11.76 6.35
C SER A 32 40.96 -12.24 5.63
N PHE A 33 41.09 -12.49 4.32
CA PHE A 33 40.09 -13.19 3.52
C PHE A 33 40.01 -14.64 4.01
N ILE A 34 38.89 -15.03 4.61
CA ILE A 34 38.54 -16.44 4.81
C ILE A 34 37.87 -16.92 3.50
N PRO A 35 38.44 -17.87 2.75
CA PRO A 35 37.78 -18.40 1.57
C PRO A 35 36.53 -19.20 1.98
N PHE A 36 35.36 -18.64 1.67
CA PHE A 36 34.08 -19.29 1.91
C PHE A 36 33.92 -20.46 0.92
N ASN A 37 33.83 -21.68 1.46
CA ASN A 37 33.80 -22.91 0.67
C ASN A 37 32.46 -23.08 -0.07
N PHE A 38 32.46 -22.75 -1.37
CA PHE A 38 31.30 -22.71 -2.29
C PHE A 38 30.55 -24.05 -2.45
N PHE A 39 31.14 -25.18 -2.03
CA PHE A 39 30.62 -26.52 -2.31
C PHE A 39 29.48 -27.01 -1.41
N ARG A 40 29.27 -26.41 -0.22
CA ARG A 40 28.29 -26.93 0.75
C ARG A 40 26.85 -26.45 0.57
N LEU A 41 26.60 -25.35 -0.13
CA LEU A 41 25.25 -24.81 -0.35
C LEU A 41 24.42 -25.56 -1.41
N ARG A 42 25.05 -26.36 -2.28
CA ARG A 42 24.37 -27.09 -3.36
C ARG A 42 23.37 -28.15 -2.90
N ARG A 43 23.47 -28.66 -1.66
CA ARG A 43 22.59 -29.75 -1.17
C ARG A 43 21.27 -29.27 -0.55
N ILE A 44 21.16 -28.01 -0.15
CA ILE A 44 19.96 -27.50 0.57
C ILE A 44 18.87 -27.00 -0.41
N CYS A 45 19.20 -26.72 -1.67
CA CYS A 45 18.30 -26.03 -2.60
C CYS A 45 17.68 -26.94 -3.69
N LYS A 46 17.17 -28.14 -3.35
CA LYS A 46 16.52 -29.02 -4.35
C LYS A 46 15.08 -28.65 -4.71
N GLY A 47 14.51 -27.59 -4.14
CA GLY A 47 13.12 -27.15 -4.39
C GLY A 47 12.94 -25.71 -4.86
N LEU A 48 13.97 -24.88 -4.86
CA LEU A 48 13.87 -23.50 -5.36
C LEU A 48 14.07 -23.47 -6.87
N SER A 49 13.20 -22.74 -7.58
CA SER A 49 13.36 -22.49 -9.01
C SER A 49 14.73 -21.84 -9.26
N LYS A 50 15.40 -22.24 -10.35
CA LYS A 50 16.74 -21.71 -10.70
C LYS A 50 16.78 -20.18 -10.72
N SER A 51 15.67 -19.53 -11.05
CA SER A 51 15.50 -18.08 -11.11
C SER A 51 15.56 -17.42 -9.73
N LEU A 52 14.90 -17.97 -8.71
CA LEU A 52 14.95 -17.44 -7.34
C LEU A 52 16.34 -17.60 -6.73
N LEU A 53 17.00 -18.73 -7.01
CA LEU A 53 18.37 -18.96 -6.55
C LEU A 53 19.36 -18.01 -7.24
N GLN A 54 19.19 -17.73 -8.53
CA GLN A 54 20.01 -16.77 -9.27
C GLN A 54 19.79 -15.33 -8.78
N ALA A 55 18.55 -14.94 -8.48
CA ALA A 55 18.25 -13.64 -7.88
C ALA A 55 18.91 -13.51 -6.49
N ALA A 56 18.77 -14.52 -5.64
CA ALA A 56 19.40 -14.53 -4.31
C ALA A 56 20.93 -14.48 -4.39
N LEU A 57 21.54 -15.23 -5.31
CA LEU A 57 22.99 -15.22 -5.54
C LEU A 57 23.48 -13.89 -6.14
N GLY A 58 22.71 -13.27 -7.02
CA GLY A 58 23.00 -11.95 -7.57
C GLY A 58 23.03 -10.87 -6.48
N VAL A 59 22.06 -10.89 -5.57
CA VAL A 59 22.01 -9.99 -4.41
C VAL A 59 23.21 -10.23 -3.48
N LEU A 60 23.55 -11.49 -3.20
CA LEU A 60 24.72 -11.85 -2.38
C LEU A 60 26.06 -11.35 -2.96
N CYS A 61 26.20 -11.31 -4.29
CA CYS A 61 27.41 -10.78 -4.94
C CYS A 61 27.55 -9.25 -4.83
N LEU A 62 26.46 -8.51 -4.61
CA LEU A 62 26.47 -7.04 -4.51
C LEU A 62 26.92 -6.53 -3.12
N VAL A 63 26.81 -7.37 -2.08
CA VAL A 63 27.12 -7.03 -0.67
C VAL A 63 28.62 -6.69 -0.45
N GLY A 64 29.51 -7.01 -1.39
CA GLY A 64 30.95 -6.79 -1.27
C GLY A 64 31.46 -5.37 -1.59
N SER A 65 30.62 -4.47 -2.10
CA SER A 65 31.05 -3.12 -2.53
C SER A 65 30.86 -2.08 -1.42
N SER A 66 31.74 -1.07 -1.32
CA SER A 66 31.58 0.07 -0.40
C SER A 66 30.30 0.89 -0.69
N SER A 67 29.71 0.74 -1.87
CA SER A 67 28.38 1.26 -2.23
C SER A 67 27.20 0.47 -1.66
N ALA A 68 27.43 -0.70 -1.04
CA ALA A 68 26.35 -1.53 -0.47
C ALA A 68 25.62 -0.88 0.73
N GLN A 69 26.14 0.22 1.27
CA GLN A 69 25.48 1.02 2.32
C GLN A 69 24.72 2.22 1.77
N ASP A 70 24.69 2.42 0.44
CA ASP A 70 23.88 3.44 -0.18
C ASP A 70 22.39 3.22 0.16
N PHE A 71 21.73 4.23 0.71
CA PHE A 71 20.35 4.14 1.15
C PHE A 71 19.40 3.89 -0.02
N HIS A 72 19.72 4.39 -1.22
CA HIS A 72 19.01 4.07 -2.46
C HIS A 72 19.01 2.56 -2.72
N TRP A 73 20.19 1.94 -2.71
CA TRP A 73 20.34 0.50 -2.93
C TRP A 73 19.68 -0.33 -1.83
N VAL A 74 19.75 0.10 -0.57
CA VAL A 74 19.07 -0.56 0.55
C VAL A 74 17.56 -0.56 0.35
N GLY A 75 16.96 0.57 -0.02
CA GLY A 75 15.52 0.70 -0.26
C GLY A 75 15.04 -0.15 -1.44
N TRP A 76 15.70 -0.02 -2.61
CA TRP A 76 15.33 -0.79 -3.80
C TRP A 76 15.56 -2.29 -3.63
N THR A 77 16.67 -2.71 -3.02
CA THR A 77 16.92 -4.12 -2.74
C THR A 77 15.86 -4.69 -1.81
N ASN A 78 15.48 -3.95 -0.75
CA ASN A 78 14.41 -4.40 0.12
C ASN A 78 13.05 -4.41 -0.60
N THR A 79 12.81 -3.54 -1.58
CA THR A 79 11.55 -3.51 -2.34
C THR A 79 11.33 -4.82 -3.11
N PHE A 80 12.39 -5.36 -3.73
CA PHE A 80 12.30 -6.58 -4.53
C PHE A 80 12.56 -7.86 -3.74
N VAL A 81 13.32 -7.77 -2.66
CA VAL A 81 13.73 -8.92 -1.86
C VAL A 81 13.38 -8.64 -0.40
N PRO A 82 12.31 -9.27 0.12
CA PRO A 82 12.01 -9.36 1.54
C PRO A 82 13.27 -9.57 2.40
N GLY A 83 13.53 -8.65 3.34
CA GLY A 83 14.71 -8.67 4.21
C GLY A 83 16.03 -8.25 3.58
N GLY A 84 16.08 -7.91 2.28
CA GLY A 84 17.29 -7.53 1.57
C GLY A 84 17.94 -6.24 2.08
N GLY A 85 17.14 -5.28 2.55
CA GLY A 85 17.63 -4.05 3.15
C GLY A 85 18.35 -4.29 4.47
N ARG A 86 17.79 -5.14 5.34
CA ARG A 86 18.42 -5.55 6.59
C ARG A 86 19.69 -6.36 6.37
N LEU A 87 19.72 -7.20 5.33
CA LEU A 87 20.92 -7.91 4.90
C LEU A 87 22.06 -6.93 4.56
N LEU A 88 21.78 -5.92 3.72
CA LEU A 88 22.74 -4.90 3.33
C LEU A 88 23.19 -4.02 4.51
N LEU A 89 22.32 -3.82 5.49
CA LEU A 89 22.65 -3.13 6.75
C LEU A 89 23.47 -3.97 7.74
N GLY A 90 23.71 -5.25 7.44
CA GLY A 90 24.46 -6.19 8.28
C GLY A 90 23.64 -6.89 9.36
N ASP A 91 22.32 -6.77 9.35
CA ASP A 91 21.40 -7.39 10.30
C ASP A 91 20.79 -8.68 9.72
N TYR A 92 21.62 -9.73 9.69
CA TYR A 92 21.26 -11.03 9.10
C TYR A 92 20.08 -11.71 9.81
N GLY A 93 19.99 -11.55 11.13
CA GLY A 93 18.92 -12.15 11.91
C GLY A 93 17.56 -11.56 11.54
N LEU A 94 17.47 -10.23 11.53
CA LEU A 94 16.24 -9.56 11.15
C LEU A 94 15.90 -9.74 9.66
N SER A 95 16.92 -9.80 8.79
CA SER A 95 16.72 -10.13 7.36
C SER A 95 16.00 -11.46 7.16
N ILE A 96 16.42 -12.53 7.86
CA ILE A 96 15.77 -13.84 7.78
C ILE A 96 14.34 -13.77 8.33
N ILE A 97 14.13 -13.09 9.46
CA ILE A 97 12.80 -12.95 10.07
C ILE A 97 11.84 -12.22 9.13
N GLN A 98 12.28 -11.13 8.49
CA GLN A 98 11.49 -10.39 7.52
C GLN A 98 11.17 -11.26 6.30
N ALA A 99 12.17 -11.90 5.71
CA ALA A 99 11.97 -12.77 4.55
C ALA A 99 10.98 -13.91 4.83
N VAL A 100 11.13 -14.61 5.95
CA VAL A 100 10.25 -15.73 6.33
C VAL A 100 8.85 -15.23 6.68
N GLY A 101 8.75 -14.12 7.42
CA GLY A 101 7.47 -13.53 7.82
C GLY A 101 6.65 -13.04 6.63
N GLU A 102 7.26 -12.27 5.73
CA GLU A 102 6.61 -11.70 4.54
C GLU A 102 6.25 -12.78 3.52
N LEU A 103 7.21 -13.64 3.15
CA LEU A 103 6.93 -14.73 2.20
C LEU A 103 5.97 -15.76 2.77
N GLY A 104 6.03 -16.01 4.08
CA GLY A 104 5.14 -16.93 4.78
C GLY A 104 3.71 -16.43 4.81
N THR A 105 3.49 -15.19 5.25
CA THR A 105 2.14 -14.58 5.31
C THR A 105 1.54 -14.39 3.93
N PHE A 106 2.31 -13.83 2.99
CA PHE A 106 1.89 -13.66 1.60
C PHE A 106 1.61 -15.00 0.91
N GLY A 107 2.56 -15.95 0.99
CA GLY A 107 2.43 -17.27 0.37
C GLY A 107 1.28 -18.09 0.95
N TYR A 108 1.08 -18.02 2.27
CA TYR A 108 -0.05 -18.69 2.92
C TYR A 108 -1.38 -18.03 2.53
N GLY A 109 -1.48 -16.69 2.57
CA GLY A 109 -2.65 -15.96 2.10
C GLY A 109 -2.98 -16.26 0.64
N PHE A 110 -1.97 -16.32 -0.23
CA PHE A 110 -2.13 -16.70 -1.63
C PHE A 110 -2.68 -18.13 -1.78
N SER A 111 -2.15 -19.09 -1.01
CA SER A 111 -2.62 -20.49 -1.03
C SER A 111 -4.08 -20.67 -0.59
N LEU A 112 -4.60 -19.72 0.21
CA LEU A 112 -5.99 -19.71 0.65
C LEU A 112 -6.93 -19.08 -0.39
N SER A 113 -6.43 -18.18 -1.24
CA SER A 113 -7.19 -17.55 -2.33
C SER A 113 -7.30 -18.46 -3.56
N LYS A 114 -8.48 -18.57 -4.16
CA LYS A 114 -8.62 -19.14 -5.51
C LYS A 114 -8.13 -18.07 -6.49
N ARG A 115 -7.04 -18.39 -7.21
CA ARG A 115 -6.39 -17.62 -8.29
C ARG A 115 -7.08 -16.30 -8.67
N SER A 116 -6.83 -15.25 -7.89
CA SER A 116 -7.11 -13.88 -8.31
C SER A 116 -5.80 -13.25 -8.76
N PRO A 117 -5.80 -12.37 -9.79
CA PRO A 117 -4.65 -11.53 -10.07
C PRO A 117 -4.28 -10.76 -8.81
N LEU A 118 -2.99 -10.83 -8.43
CA LEU A 118 -2.46 -10.14 -7.26
C LEU A 118 -2.59 -8.62 -7.44
N THR A 119 -3.59 -8.01 -6.83
CA THR A 119 -3.65 -6.57 -6.59
C THR A 119 -3.03 -6.26 -5.23
N ILE A 120 -2.35 -5.12 -5.07
CA ILE A 120 -1.84 -4.70 -3.74
C ILE A 120 -2.99 -4.48 -2.75
N ASP A 121 -4.20 -4.21 -3.25
CA ASP A 121 -5.44 -4.07 -2.47
C ASP A 121 -5.96 -5.41 -1.90
N GLY A 122 -5.32 -6.53 -2.27
CA GLY A 122 -5.57 -7.85 -1.67
C GLY A 122 -6.98 -8.41 -1.87
N VAL A 123 -7.80 -7.85 -2.77
CA VAL A 123 -9.20 -8.28 -2.95
C VAL A 123 -9.23 -9.52 -3.84
N PRO A 124 -9.64 -10.70 -3.32
CA PRO A 124 -9.82 -11.87 -4.15
C PRO A 124 -10.97 -11.63 -5.15
N GLU A 125 -10.78 -12.01 -6.41
CA GLU A 125 -11.79 -11.99 -7.48
C GLU A 125 -13.10 -12.71 -7.08
N ASP A 126 -13.01 -13.67 -6.15
CA ASP A 126 -14.12 -14.44 -5.59
C ASP A 126 -14.87 -13.75 -4.43
N TYR A 127 -14.56 -12.49 -4.09
CA TYR A 127 -15.35 -11.78 -3.08
C TYR A 127 -16.79 -11.60 -3.62
N PRO A 128 -17.86 -11.96 -2.87
CA PRO A 128 -19.22 -12.07 -3.40
C PRO A 128 -19.88 -10.81 -3.97
N GLY A 129 -19.19 -9.67 -3.99
CA GLY A 129 -19.63 -8.45 -4.68
C GLY A 129 -18.98 -8.23 -6.04
N VAL A 130 -17.81 -8.83 -6.31
CA VAL A 130 -16.90 -8.34 -7.37
C VAL A 130 -17.07 -9.06 -8.69
N SER A 131 -17.86 -10.14 -8.80
CA SER A 131 -17.96 -10.86 -10.07
C SER A 131 -18.54 -9.94 -11.16
N PRO A 132 -17.70 -9.40 -12.08
CA PRO A 132 -18.16 -8.49 -13.12
C PRO A 132 -19.04 -9.23 -14.13
N THR A 133 -19.03 -10.57 -14.02
CA THR A 133 -19.75 -11.51 -14.86
C THR A 133 -21.27 -11.37 -14.78
N LEU A 134 -21.84 -10.78 -13.73
CA LEU A 134 -23.28 -10.49 -13.65
C LEU A 134 -23.67 -9.16 -14.30
N THR A 135 -22.71 -8.26 -14.53
CA THR A 135 -22.86 -7.11 -15.43
C THR A 135 -22.20 -7.34 -16.79
N ARG A 136 -21.97 -8.62 -17.16
CA ARG A 136 -22.37 -9.01 -18.50
C ARG A 136 -23.90 -8.89 -18.48
N GLN A 137 -24.40 -7.65 -18.64
CA GLN A 137 -25.69 -7.39 -19.27
C GLN A 137 -25.77 -8.52 -20.27
N SER A 138 -26.73 -9.43 -20.09
CA SER A 138 -27.00 -10.40 -21.12
C SER A 138 -27.15 -9.51 -22.34
N ARG A 139 -26.12 -9.52 -23.20
CA ARG A 139 -26.22 -8.90 -24.50
C ARG A 139 -27.35 -9.74 -25.02
N THR A 140 -28.54 -9.19 -24.96
CA THR A 140 -29.75 -9.89 -25.35
C THR A 140 -29.49 -9.96 -26.82
N THR A 141 -28.89 -11.09 -27.23
CA THR A 141 -28.38 -11.21 -28.58
C THR A 141 -29.65 -11.37 -29.36
N PHE A 142 -30.13 -10.25 -29.89
CA PHE A 142 -31.36 -10.20 -30.62
C PHE A 142 -31.05 -10.84 -31.98
N VAL A 143 -31.29 -12.14 -32.07
CA VAL A 143 -31.10 -12.88 -33.30
C VAL A 143 -32.25 -12.52 -34.22
N CYS A 144 -31.95 -11.75 -35.28
CA CYS A 144 -32.93 -11.50 -36.33
C CYS A 144 -33.17 -12.83 -37.08
N PRO A 145 -34.43 -13.29 -37.24
CA PRO A 145 -34.71 -14.54 -37.93
C PRO A 145 -34.12 -14.55 -39.35
N PRO A 146 -33.66 -15.70 -39.85
CA PRO A 146 -33.11 -15.80 -41.21
C PRO A 146 -34.14 -15.29 -42.24
N GLY A 147 -33.68 -14.42 -43.15
CA GLY A 147 -34.53 -13.77 -44.16
C GLY A 147 -35.27 -12.50 -43.72
N LYS A 148 -35.07 -12.02 -42.48
CA LYS A 148 -35.72 -10.79 -41.96
C LYS A 148 -34.78 -9.60 -41.75
N LEU A 149 -33.48 -9.80 -41.95
CA LEU A 149 -32.47 -8.74 -41.92
C LEU A 149 -32.47 -8.02 -43.28
N ASN A 150 -32.77 -6.72 -43.29
CA ASN A 150 -32.64 -5.94 -44.51
C ASN A 150 -31.15 -5.74 -44.84
N PRO A 151 -30.66 -6.20 -46.01
CA PRO A 151 -29.24 -6.14 -46.35
C PRO A 151 -28.72 -4.72 -46.58
N LEU A 152 -29.60 -3.75 -46.86
CA LEU A 152 -29.21 -2.36 -47.11
C LEU A 152 -29.15 -1.51 -45.84
N THR A 153 -29.95 -1.84 -44.83
CA THR A 153 -30.09 -1.00 -43.62
C THR A 153 -29.63 -1.68 -42.34
N HIS A 154 -29.32 -2.98 -42.38
CA HIS A 154 -29.02 -3.82 -41.20
C HIS A 154 -30.09 -3.75 -40.09
N LYS A 155 -31.33 -3.38 -40.43
CA LYS A 155 -32.46 -3.35 -39.49
C LYS A 155 -33.30 -4.62 -39.62
N CYS A 156 -33.72 -5.19 -38.50
CA CYS A 156 -34.63 -6.31 -38.46
C CYS A 156 -36.08 -5.82 -38.62
N SER A 157 -36.86 -6.44 -39.50
CA SER A 157 -38.21 -6.01 -39.87
C SER A 157 -39.34 -6.47 -38.92
N VAL A 158 -39.00 -7.16 -37.83
CA VAL A 158 -39.95 -7.77 -36.88
C VAL A 158 -39.53 -7.38 -35.46
N PRO A 159 -40.46 -7.12 -34.52
CA PRO A 159 -40.12 -6.91 -33.11
C PRO A 159 -39.29 -8.09 -32.60
N LEU A 160 -38.12 -7.75 -32.03
CA LEU A 160 -37.16 -8.72 -31.55
C LEU A 160 -37.78 -9.47 -30.36
N ILE A 161 -38.03 -10.76 -30.53
CA ILE A 161 -38.49 -11.61 -29.42
C ILE A 161 -37.26 -11.87 -28.54
N PRO A 162 -37.26 -11.46 -27.26
CA PRO A 162 -36.17 -11.84 -26.37
C PRO A 162 -36.18 -13.37 -26.28
N GLN A 163 -35.13 -14.02 -26.81
CA GLN A 163 -34.91 -15.42 -26.52
C GLN A 163 -34.77 -15.50 -25.00
N GLN A 164 -35.75 -16.11 -24.34
CA GLN A 164 -35.56 -16.65 -23.01
C GLN A 164 -34.50 -17.74 -23.15
N THR A 165 -33.22 -17.34 -23.13
CA THR A 165 -32.18 -18.26 -22.71
C THR A 165 -32.64 -18.73 -21.35
N THR A 166 -33.05 -19.99 -21.27
CA THR A 166 -33.09 -20.77 -20.03
C THR A 166 -31.65 -20.79 -19.53
N SER A 167 -31.22 -19.66 -18.95
CA SER A 167 -30.07 -19.60 -18.10
C SER A 167 -30.45 -20.52 -16.96
N SER A 168 -29.98 -21.76 -17.05
CA SER A 168 -29.85 -22.63 -15.90
C SER A 168 -29.15 -21.78 -14.86
N PHE A 169 -29.93 -21.24 -13.93
CA PHE A 169 -29.41 -20.64 -12.72
C PHE A 169 -28.63 -21.78 -12.08
N THR A 170 -27.32 -21.77 -12.27
CA THR A 170 -26.42 -22.63 -11.54
C THR A 170 -26.75 -22.34 -10.09
N SER A 171 -27.39 -23.32 -9.44
CA SER A 171 -27.74 -23.24 -8.03
C SER A 171 -26.49 -22.81 -7.29
N TYR A 172 -26.51 -21.59 -6.74
CA TYR A 172 -25.44 -21.10 -5.88
C TYR A 172 -25.23 -22.16 -4.80
N SER A 173 -24.08 -22.85 -4.85
CA SER A 173 -23.79 -23.88 -3.87
C SER A 173 -23.72 -23.22 -2.49
N ALA A 174 -24.19 -23.91 -1.46
CA ALA A 174 -24.16 -23.41 -0.08
C ALA A 174 -22.75 -22.99 0.39
N ASP A 175 -21.69 -23.45 -0.30
CA ASP A 175 -20.30 -23.02 -0.08
C ASP A 175 -20.04 -21.54 -0.40
N ALA A 176 -20.91 -20.86 -1.17
CA ALA A 176 -20.79 -19.43 -1.45
C ALA A 176 -21.04 -18.54 -0.21
N GLN A 177 -21.51 -19.10 0.91
CA GLN A 177 -21.79 -18.36 2.14
C GLN A 177 -20.60 -18.22 3.10
N ASP A 178 -19.55 -19.03 2.95
CA ASP A 178 -18.41 -19.00 3.87
C ASP A 178 -17.30 -18.05 3.39
N LEU A 179 -17.43 -16.77 3.76
CA LEU A 179 -16.41 -15.76 3.45
C LEU A 179 -15.18 -15.81 4.36
N ARG A 180 -15.13 -16.71 5.35
CA ARG A 180 -14.00 -16.75 6.29
C ARG A 180 -12.70 -17.06 5.57
N ARG A 181 -12.73 -17.96 4.58
CA ARG A 181 -11.55 -18.32 3.79
C ARG A 181 -11.06 -17.14 2.93
N PRO A 182 -11.87 -16.51 2.06
CA PRO A 182 -11.40 -15.38 1.27
C PRO A 182 -11.01 -14.16 2.12
N VAL A 183 -11.73 -13.86 3.21
CA VAL A 183 -11.35 -12.75 4.11
C VAL A 183 -10.04 -13.06 4.84
N SER A 184 -9.84 -14.31 5.31
CA SER A 184 -8.56 -14.71 5.92
C SER A 184 -7.41 -14.64 4.92
N ALA A 185 -7.65 -15.03 3.66
CA ALA A 185 -6.67 -14.93 2.59
C ALA A 185 -6.26 -13.48 2.34
N ALA A 186 -7.24 -12.58 2.18
CA ALA A 186 -7.03 -11.15 2.00
C ALA A 186 -6.26 -10.56 3.19
N PHE A 187 -6.69 -10.87 4.41
CA PHE A 187 -6.04 -10.43 5.64
C PHE A 187 -4.55 -10.81 5.72
N LEU A 188 -4.21 -12.06 5.39
CA LEU A 188 -2.82 -12.53 5.43
C LEU A 188 -1.96 -11.89 4.35
N GLN A 189 -2.52 -11.70 3.15
CA GLN A 189 -1.82 -11.00 2.06
C GLN A 189 -1.59 -9.53 2.43
N GLU A 190 -2.61 -8.88 3.00
CA GLU A 190 -2.54 -7.50 3.49
C GLU A 190 -1.43 -7.34 4.54
N ILE A 191 -1.42 -8.19 5.58
CA ILE A 191 -0.34 -8.17 6.59
C ILE A 191 1.04 -8.30 5.94
N GLY A 192 1.21 -9.28 5.04
CA GLY A 192 2.50 -9.53 4.39
C GLY A 192 2.99 -8.34 3.57
N ILE A 193 2.11 -7.79 2.72
CA ILE A 193 2.44 -6.66 1.83
C ILE A 193 2.68 -5.38 2.64
N LYS A 194 1.81 -5.07 3.62
CA LYS A 194 1.96 -3.84 4.40
C LYS A 194 3.16 -3.90 5.36
N TYR A 195 3.44 -5.07 5.93
CA TYR A 195 4.67 -5.26 6.70
C TYR A 195 5.92 -5.07 5.83
N HIS A 196 5.92 -5.59 4.59
CA HIS A 196 6.99 -5.36 3.61
C HIS A 196 7.19 -3.86 3.32
N MET A 197 6.10 -3.13 3.06
CA MET A 197 6.14 -1.67 2.84
C MET A 197 6.81 -0.92 4.00
N VAL A 198 6.45 -1.26 5.25
CA VAL A 198 7.09 -0.71 6.45
C VAL A 198 8.58 -1.03 6.48
N ASN A 199 8.97 -2.27 6.18
CA ASN A 199 10.37 -2.70 6.22
C ASN A 199 11.24 -2.05 5.13
N VAL A 200 10.67 -1.79 3.94
CA VAL A 200 11.33 -1.04 2.87
C VAL A 200 11.69 0.34 3.36
N PHE A 201 10.70 1.09 3.86
CA PHE A 201 10.93 2.44 4.36
C PHE A 201 11.87 2.45 5.57
N ASP A 202 11.72 1.53 6.50
CA ASP A 202 12.55 1.51 7.71
C ASP A 202 14.02 1.22 7.40
N SER A 203 14.29 0.25 6.51
CA SER A 203 15.66 -0.03 6.04
C SER A 203 16.26 1.17 5.31
N TYR A 204 15.47 1.79 4.42
CA TYR A 204 15.83 3.00 3.70
C TYR A 204 16.21 4.15 4.65
N ARG A 205 15.33 4.44 5.61
CA ARG A 205 15.51 5.47 6.63
C ARG A 205 16.73 5.23 7.51
N ILE A 206 16.97 3.99 7.95
CA ILE A 206 18.14 3.64 8.76
C ILE A 206 19.44 3.87 7.96
N ALA A 207 19.47 3.46 6.70
CA ALA A 207 20.62 3.70 5.81
C ALA A 207 20.86 5.20 5.60
N ALA A 208 19.80 5.96 5.29
CA ALA A 208 19.88 7.41 5.11
C ALA A 208 20.37 8.10 6.39
N ARG A 209 19.92 7.66 7.57
CA ARG A 209 20.38 8.16 8.86
C ARG A 209 21.88 7.91 9.06
N LYS A 210 22.38 6.71 8.76
CA LYS A 210 23.82 6.39 8.85
C LYS A 210 24.68 7.28 7.96
N GLN A 211 24.12 7.80 6.87
CA GLN A 211 24.80 8.74 5.95
C GLN A 211 24.58 10.22 6.31
N GLY A 212 23.81 10.53 7.35
CA GLY A 212 23.51 11.92 7.73
C GLY A 212 22.52 12.62 6.79
N MET A 213 21.71 11.84 6.03
CA MET A 213 20.70 12.32 5.06
C MET A 213 19.32 12.55 5.68
N THR A 214 19.22 12.52 7.01
CA THR A 214 17.96 12.72 7.77
C THR A 214 17.89 14.12 8.39
N LYS A 215 18.73 15.07 7.95
CA LYS A 215 18.67 16.43 8.49
C LYS A 215 17.35 17.08 8.05
N ALA A 216 16.78 17.90 8.93
CA ALA A 216 15.57 18.67 8.66
C ALA A 216 15.68 19.40 7.31
N GLY A 217 14.71 19.19 6.41
CA GLY A 217 14.69 19.72 5.04
C GLY A 217 15.05 18.72 3.94
N GLN A 218 15.65 17.57 4.27
CA GLN A 218 16.02 16.53 3.30
C GLN A 218 14.89 15.53 2.96
N GLY A 219 13.71 15.65 3.59
CA GLY A 219 12.49 14.97 3.15
C GLY A 219 12.25 13.54 3.67
N ILE A 220 13.20 12.93 4.38
CA ILE A 220 13.00 11.60 4.99
C ILE A 220 12.61 11.77 6.46
N ASP A 221 11.38 11.40 6.81
CA ASP A 221 10.90 11.38 8.20
C ASP A 221 11.73 10.37 9.02
N ASP A 222 12.40 10.85 10.06
CA ASP A 222 13.38 10.06 10.81
C ASP A 222 12.76 9.30 11.99
N ARG A 223 11.46 9.47 12.26
CA ARG A 223 10.75 8.77 13.35
C ARG A 223 10.78 7.25 13.16
N GLU A 224 10.56 6.52 14.25
CA GLU A 224 10.50 5.06 14.19
C GLU A 224 9.15 4.59 13.61
N PRO A 225 9.11 3.45 12.88
CA PRO A 225 7.88 2.87 12.33
C PRO A 225 6.67 2.88 13.27
N ILE A 226 6.89 2.56 14.55
CA ILE A 226 5.81 2.48 15.55
C ILE A 226 5.17 3.84 15.86
N GLU A 227 5.90 4.94 15.67
CA GLU A 227 5.38 6.28 15.92
C GLU A 227 4.36 6.70 14.87
N PHE A 228 4.52 6.23 13.63
CA PHE A 228 3.60 6.48 12.53
C PHE A 228 2.23 5.84 12.75
N LEU A 229 2.16 4.68 13.44
CA LEU A 229 0.87 4.06 13.80
C LEU A 229 0.03 4.92 14.75
N LYS A 230 0.65 5.88 15.45
CA LYS A 230 -0.05 6.81 16.34
C LYS A 230 -0.52 8.07 15.61
N ASP A 231 0.03 8.36 14.42
CA ASP A 231 -0.26 9.60 13.70
C ASP A 231 -1.75 9.85 13.39
N PRO A 232 -2.59 8.82 13.11
CA PRO A 232 -4.02 9.03 12.96
C PRO A 232 -4.74 9.56 14.20
N PHE A 233 -4.17 9.39 15.39
CA PHE A 233 -4.81 9.77 16.66
C PHE A 233 -4.20 11.03 17.28
N ARG A 234 -3.19 11.61 16.62
CA ARG A 234 -2.56 12.85 17.06
C ARG A 234 -3.43 14.04 16.65
N ALA A 235 -3.85 14.83 17.65
CA ALA A 235 -4.70 16.00 17.44
C ALA A 235 -4.09 16.97 16.42
N GLU A 236 -2.76 17.18 16.46
CA GLU A 236 -2.03 18.04 15.53
C GLU A 236 -2.08 17.58 14.07
N ASN A 237 -2.30 16.30 13.82
CA ASN A 237 -2.46 15.77 12.46
C ASN A 237 -3.93 15.82 12.03
N VAL A 238 -4.85 15.36 12.89
CA VAL A 238 -6.29 15.25 12.56
C VAL A 238 -6.95 16.63 12.40
N PHE A 239 -6.65 17.57 13.29
CA PHE A 239 -7.27 18.90 13.27
C PHE A 239 -6.52 19.90 12.39
N ASP A 240 -5.53 19.46 11.62
CA ASP A 240 -4.94 20.30 10.59
C ASP A 240 -5.95 20.54 9.44
N PRO A 241 -6.16 21.79 8.99
CA PRO A 241 -7.08 22.09 7.88
C PRO A 241 -6.84 21.31 6.60
N TRP A 242 -5.60 20.91 6.34
CA TRP A 242 -5.23 20.13 5.17
C TRP A 242 -5.56 18.64 5.31
N VAL A 243 -6.05 18.22 6.48
CA VAL A 243 -6.51 16.86 6.77
C VAL A 243 -8.03 16.87 6.96
N TYR A 244 -8.58 17.66 7.88
CA TYR A 244 -10.02 17.55 8.18
C TYR A 244 -10.93 18.07 7.07
N VAL A 245 -10.51 19.07 6.27
CA VAL A 245 -11.35 19.57 5.15
C VAL A 245 -11.52 18.50 4.09
N PRO A 246 -10.45 17.84 3.58
CA PRO A 246 -10.62 16.67 2.72
C PRO A 246 -11.44 15.55 3.34
N LEU A 247 -11.26 15.24 4.64
CA LEU A 247 -12.07 14.21 5.32
C LEU A 247 -13.56 14.55 5.33
N LEU A 248 -13.92 15.82 5.52
CA LEU A 248 -15.31 16.26 5.43
C LEU A 248 -15.88 16.06 4.03
N LEU A 249 -15.10 16.37 2.99
CA LEU A 249 -15.51 16.11 1.60
C LEU A 249 -15.69 14.62 1.32
N THR A 250 -14.77 13.78 1.81
CA THR A 250 -14.89 12.31 1.74
C THR A 250 -16.16 11.82 2.44
N ALA A 251 -16.47 12.34 3.63
CA ALA A 251 -17.68 11.96 4.36
C ALA A 251 -18.97 12.37 3.61
N VAL A 252 -18.99 13.56 3.00
CA VAL A 252 -20.12 14.03 2.18
C VAL A 252 -20.30 13.13 0.95
N GLN A 253 -19.20 12.82 0.25
CA GLN A 253 -19.21 11.92 -0.90
C GLN A 253 -19.76 10.54 -0.54
N ILE A 254 -19.27 9.95 0.55
CA ILE A 254 -19.77 8.67 1.09
C ILE A 254 -21.27 8.75 1.38
N GLY A 255 -21.77 9.88 1.88
CA GLY A 255 -23.21 10.07 2.09
C GLY A 255 -24.02 9.99 0.79
N PHE A 256 -23.52 10.58 -0.30
CA PHE A 256 -24.14 10.49 -1.62
C PHE A 256 -24.07 9.08 -2.21
N ASP A 257 -22.89 8.45 -2.14
CA ASP A 257 -22.66 7.09 -2.66
C ASP A 257 -23.51 6.06 -1.92
N TYR A 258 -23.61 6.17 -0.60
CA TYR A 258 -24.50 5.37 0.22
C TYR A 258 -25.96 5.53 -0.23
N SER A 259 -26.45 6.76 -0.35
CA SER A 259 -27.83 7.04 -0.78
C SER A 259 -28.15 6.50 -2.18
N ALA A 260 -27.20 6.61 -3.12
CA ALA A 260 -27.35 6.06 -4.46
C ALA A 260 -27.38 4.52 -4.43
N SER A 261 -26.50 3.91 -3.63
CA SER A 261 -26.38 2.46 -3.46
C SER A 261 -27.63 1.83 -2.84
N LEU A 262 -28.27 2.52 -1.89
CA LEU A 262 -29.54 2.10 -1.27
C LEU A 262 -30.64 1.87 -2.33
N SER A 263 -30.64 2.66 -3.40
CA SER A 263 -31.69 2.62 -4.43
C SER A 263 -31.50 1.51 -5.46
N ALA A 264 -30.27 0.98 -5.59
CA ALA A 264 -29.89 0.12 -6.72
C ALA A 264 -29.91 -1.39 -6.41
N SER A 265 -30.12 -1.81 -5.17
CA SER A 265 -29.85 -3.20 -4.77
C SER A 265 -31.05 -3.92 -4.14
N SER A 266 -31.46 -5.01 -4.80
CA SER A 266 -32.43 -5.98 -4.30
C SER A 266 -31.89 -7.41 -4.51
N GLY A 267 -31.89 -8.24 -3.46
CA GLY A 267 -31.79 -9.70 -3.60
C GLY A 267 -30.47 -10.39 -3.22
N ILE A 268 -29.71 -9.89 -2.24
CA ILE A 268 -28.46 -10.54 -1.77
C ILE A 268 -28.71 -11.37 -0.50
N GLN A 269 -27.88 -12.40 -0.32
CA GLN A 269 -27.97 -13.43 0.70
C GLN A 269 -27.40 -12.98 2.06
N ARG A 270 -28.09 -13.35 3.15
CA ARG A 270 -27.68 -13.12 4.56
C ARG A 270 -26.31 -13.68 4.87
N LEU A 271 -25.35 -12.82 5.23
CA LEU A 271 -24.14 -13.25 5.94
C LEU A 271 -24.49 -13.72 7.35
N THR A 272 -23.77 -14.72 7.85
CA THR A 272 -23.86 -15.12 9.27
C THR A 272 -23.32 -14.00 10.17
N PRO A 273 -23.78 -13.87 11.43
CA PRO A 273 -23.27 -12.86 12.36
C PRO A 273 -21.75 -12.88 12.53
N LEU A 274 -21.14 -14.07 12.56
CA LEU A 274 -19.70 -14.23 12.68
C LEU A 274 -18.97 -13.73 11.43
N THR A 275 -19.44 -14.12 10.24
CA THR A 275 -18.87 -13.64 8.96
C THR A 275 -18.97 -12.12 8.88
N ASN A 276 -20.11 -11.57 9.26
CA ASN A 276 -20.37 -10.14 9.26
C ASN A 276 -19.44 -9.38 10.22
N ALA A 277 -19.25 -9.88 11.44
CA ALA A 277 -18.30 -9.30 12.39
C ALA A 277 -16.86 -9.34 11.87
N PHE A 278 -16.47 -10.44 11.21
CA PHE A 278 -15.12 -10.59 10.65
C PHE A 278 -14.88 -9.64 9.47
N VAL A 279 -15.85 -9.52 8.55
CA VAL A 279 -15.81 -8.55 7.45
C VAL A 279 -15.77 -7.12 7.99
N GLY A 280 -16.63 -6.80 8.94
CA GLY A 280 -16.67 -5.48 9.57
C GLY A 280 -15.35 -5.11 10.22
N PHE A 281 -14.76 -6.01 11.03
CA PHE A 281 -13.45 -5.79 11.65
C PHE A 281 -12.35 -5.60 10.60
N ASN A 282 -12.35 -6.41 9.55
CA ASN A 282 -11.36 -6.30 8.48
C ASN A 282 -11.45 -4.93 7.77
N GLN A 283 -12.66 -4.54 7.36
CA GLN A 283 -12.90 -3.29 6.61
C GLN A 283 -12.76 -2.01 7.45
N THR A 284 -13.18 -2.04 8.72
CA THR A 284 -13.19 -0.84 9.57
C THR A 284 -11.96 -0.68 10.43
N VAL A 285 -11.17 -1.74 10.66
CA VAL A 285 -9.99 -1.66 11.54
C VAL A 285 -8.74 -2.01 10.76
N LEU A 286 -8.67 -3.21 10.21
CA LEU A 286 -7.43 -3.74 9.66
C LEU A 286 -7.00 -3.01 8.39
N TYR A 287 -7.91 -2.82 7.42
CA TYR A 287 -7.61 -2.07 6.20
C TYR A 287 -7.14 -0.63 6.48
N PRO A 288 -7.83 0.18 7.31
CA PRO A 288 -7.33 1.51 7.66
C PRO A 288 -5.91 1.52 8.24
N PHE A 289 -5.60 0.59 9.16
CA PHE A 289 -4.25 0.46 9.73
C PHE A 289 -3.21 -0.03 8.71
N GLY A 290 -3.60 -0.94 7.83
CA GLY A 290 -2.77 -1.49 6.75
C GLY A 290 -2.47 -0.46 5.67
N SER A 291 -3.44 0.36 5.30
CA SER A 291 -3.28 1.38 4.27
C SER A 291 -2.62 2.66 4.79
N GLY A 292 -3.08 3.18 5.92
CA GLY A 292 -2.69 4.50 6.40
C GLY A 292 -1.17 4.69 6.58
N ALA A 293 -0.56 4.03 7.56
CA ALA A 293 0.87 4.22 7.82
C ALA A 293 1.79 3.49 6.81
N PRO A 294 1.61 2.17 6.56
CA PRO A 294 2.48 1.42 5.66
C PRO A 294 2.58 1.99 4.25
N GLU A 295 1.45 2.38 3.63
CA GLU A 295 1.48 2.90 2.27
C GLU A 295 2.12 4.30 2.22
N GLU A 296 1.83 5.19 3.19
CA GLU A 296 2.51 6.49 3.22
C GLU A 296 4.02 6.36 3.44
N MET A 297 4.45 5.45 4.31
CA MET A 297 5.86 5.14 4.52
C MET A 297 6.52 4.67 3.22
N PHE A 298 5.87 3.80 2.45
CA PHE A 298 6.40 3.31 1.18
C PHE A 298 6.35 4.37 0.07
N TYR A 299 5.18 4.93 -0.23
CA TYR A 299 5.02 5.82 -1.38
C TYR A 299 5.59 7.22 -1.15
N ARG A 300 5.35 7.82 0.02
CA ARG A 300 5.76 9.20 0.31
C ARG A 300 7.10 9.21 1.05
N GLY A 301 7.31 8.24 1.94
CA GLY A 301 8.56 8.08 2.68
C GLY A 301 9.71 7.52 1.85
N PHE A 302 9.45 6.59 0.92
CA PHE A 302 10.48 5.99 0.06
C PHE A 302 10.38 6.44 -1.40
N ILE A 303 9.35 6.06 -2.16
CA ILE A 303 9.28 6.30 -3.63
C ILE A 303 9.38 7.79 -3.99
N GLN A 304 8.65 8.66 -3.28
CA GLN A 304 8.70 10.10 -3.52
C GLN A 304 10.06 10.70 -3.16
N ASN A 305 10.73 10.19 -2.12
CA ASN A 305 12.08 10.63 -1.78
C ASN A 305 13.10 10.15 -2.82
N GLU A 306 13.01 8.91 -3.30
CA GLU A 306 13.85 8.40 -4.40
C GLU A 306 13.74 9.27 -5.64
N ALA A 307 12.51 9.55 -6.10
CA ALA A 307 12.28 10.41 -7.25
C ALA A 307 12.84 11.83 -7.02
N ARG A 308 12.74 12.34 -5.79
CA ARG A 308 13.31 13.64 -5.42
C ARG A 308 14.83 13.64 -5.47
N PHE A 309 15.51 12.58 -5.00
CA PHE A 309 16.98 12.50 -5.05
C PHE A 309 17.51 12.35 -6.48
N ILE A 310 16.78 11.67 -7.36
CA ILE A 310 17.20 11.48 -8.77
C ILE A 310 17.09 12.80 -9.56
N ILE A 311 16.05 13.60 -9.31
CA ILE A 311 15.67 14.74 -10.18
C ILE A 311 15.82 16.11 -9.47
N ASP A 312 16.13 16.11 -8.18
CA ASP A 312 16.23 17.29 -7.31
C ASP A 312 15.00 18.22 -7.38
N SER A 313 13.82 17.62 -7.55
CA SER A 313 12.55 18.36 -7.66
C SER A 313 11.44 17.69 -6.87
N GLY A 314 11.00 18.38 -5.81
CA GLY A 314 9.85 17.94 -5.02
C GLY A 314 8.54 17.93 -5.81
N TRP A 315 8.41 18.81 -6.80
CA TRP A 315 7.22 18.85 -7.67
C TRP A 315 7.20 17.73 -8.68
N PHE A 316 8.37 17.27 -9.15
CA PHE A 316 8.45 16.11 -10.03
C PHE A 316 8.29 14.79 -9.28
N SER A 317 8.67 14.72 -8.00
CA SER A 317 8.53 13.48 -7.24
C SER A 317 7.08 13.12 -6.91
N ILE A 318 6.19 14.11 -6.81
CA ILE A 318 4.74 13.91 -6.60
C ILE A 318 4.11 13.04 -7.69
N PRO A 319 4.18 13.37 -9.00
CA PRO A 319 3.56 12.54 -10.03
C PRO A 319 4.18 11.14 -10.13
N VAL A 320 5.49 10.96 -9.87
CA VAL A 320 6.11 9.63 -9.86
C VAL A 320 5.52 8.74 -8.76
N SER A 321 5.46 9.24 -7.53
CA SER A 321 4.86 8.51 -6.41
C SER A 321 3.36 8.28 -6.62
N THR A 322 2.66 9.26 -7.18
CA THR A 322 1.24 9.16 -7.54
C THR A 322 0.98 8.06 -8.56
N LEU A 323 1.79 7.96 -9.61
CA LEU A 323 1.64 6.90 -10.61
C LEU A 323 1.91 5.53 -9.99
N ALA A 324 2.96 5.40 -9.19
CA ALA A 324 3.25 4.16 -8.47
C ALA A 324 2.09 3.73 -7.56
N PHE A 325 1.49 4.70 -6.85
CA PHE A 325 0.31 4.49 -6.02
C PHE A 325 -0.92 4.12 -6.86
N ALA A 326 -1.21 4.84 -7.94
CA ALA A 326 -2.37 4.54 -8.78
C ALA A 326 -2.28 3.14 -9.41
N PHE A 327 -1.11 2.76 -9.94
CA PHE A 327 -0.89 1.45 -10.56
C PHE A 327 -0.79 0.28 -9.57
N SER A 328 -0.72 0.55 -8.26
CA SER A 328 -0.84 -0.52 -7.27
C SER A 328 -2.27 -0.97 -7.03
N HIS A 329 -3.24 -0.13 -7.40
CA HIS A 329 -4.65 -0.38 -7.19
C HIS A 329 -5.28 -1.11 -8.38
N SER A 330 -6.50 -1.61 -8.19
CA SER A 330 -7.30 -2.15 -9.31
C SER A 330 -7.55 -1.10 -10.41
N ALA A 331 -7.75 -1.55 -11.66
CA ALA A 331 -7.88 -0.68 -12.82
C ALA A 331 -9.02 0.36 -12.69
N ASP A 332 -10.13 -0.04 -12.08
CA ASP A 332 -11.29 0.82 -11.85
C ASP A 332 -11.00 1.89 -10.76
N GLY A 333 -10.02 1.62 -9.88
CA GLY A 333 -9.61 2.48 -8.78
C GLY A 333 -8.49 3.45 -9.14
N HIS A 334 -7.83 3.27 -10.30
CA HIS A 334 -6.67 4.06 -10.71
C HIS A 334 -6.90 5.58 -10.65
N VAL A 335 -8.07 6.07 -11.09
CA VAL A 335 -8.37 7.51 -11.10
C VAL A 335 -8.45 8.05 -9.67
N GLY A 336 -9.21 7.38 -8.81
CA GLY A 336 -9.34 7.82 -7.42
C GLY A 336 -8.04 7.71 -6.64
N ALA A 337 -7.28 6.63 -6.87
CA ALA A 337 -5.95 6.46 -6.34
C ALA A 337 -5.00 7.55 -6.86
N ALA A 338 -5.06 7.95 -8.13
CA ALA A 338 -4.22 9.02 -8.67
C ALA A 338 -4.51 10.38 -8.03
N VAL A 339 -5.79 10.73 -7.79
CA VAL A 339 -6.08 12.03 -7.16
C VAL A 339 -5.71 12.02 -5.67
N THR A 340 -6.10 10.97 -4.95
CA THR A 340 -5.69 10.79 -3.54
C THR A 340 -4.16 10.74 -3.41
N GLY A 341 -3.51 10.02 -4.33
CA GLY A 341 -2.06 9.95 -4.51
C GLY A 341 -1.40 11.31 -4.65
N SER A 342 -1.93 12.13 -5.56
CA SER A 342 -1.47 13.50 -5.82
C SER A 342 -1.58 14.38 -4.58
N TYR A 343 -2.72 14.34 -3.89
CA TYR A 343 -2.95 15.17 -2.71
C TYR A 343 -2.05 14.76 -1.53
N LEU A 344 -1.93 13.47 -1.27
CA LEU A 344 -1.03 12.95 -0.23
C LEU A 344 0.44 13.23 -0.55
N GLY A 345 0.85 13.12 -1.82
CA GLY A 345 2.19 13.50 -2.25
C GLY A 345 2.46 15.00 -2.07
N TYR A 346 1.47 15.85 -2.35
CA TYR A 346 1.51 17.28 -2.04
C TYR A 346 1.64 17.53 -0.53
N LEU A 347 0.88 16.83 0.32
CA LEU A 347 0.99 16.95 1.77
C LEU A 347 2.39 16.58 2.26
N ALA A 348 2.96 15.48 1.77
CA ALA A 348 4.33 15.08 2.11
C ALA A 348 5.33 16.17 1.69
N HIS A 349 5.22 16.71 0.47
CA HIS A 349 6.08 17.79 0.01
C HIS A 349 5.95 19.06 0.88
N ARG A 350 4.71 19.51 1.13
CA ARG A 350 4.38 20.69 1.93
C ARG A 350 4.92 20.60 3.35
N ASN A 351 4.86 19.40 3.96
CA ASN A 351 5.32 19.17 5.32
C ASN A 351 6.78 18.68 5.38
N ASN A 352 7.60 19.02 4.36
CA ASN A 352 9.03 18.70 4.31
C ASN A 352 9.35 17.20 4.51
N GLY A 353 8.48 16.32 3.99
CA GLY A 353 8.61 14.87 4.11
C GLY A 353 8.02 14.26 5.37
N GLN A 354 7.48 15.06 6.29
CA GLN A 354 6.77 14.51 7.45
C GLN A 354 5.49 13.81 7.02
N LEU A 355 5.33 12.56 7.46
CA LEU A 355 4.27 11.70 6.97
C LEU A 355 2.97 11.80 7.79
N GLY A 356 3.02 12.34 9.02
CA GLY A 356 1.92 12.19 9.97
C GLY A 356 0.56 12.73 9.51
N LYS A 357 0.53 13.86 8.81
CA LYS A 357 -0.71 14.41 8.23
C LYS A 357 -1.26 13.57 7.09
N GLY A 358 -0.37 13.08 6.21
CA GLY A 358 -0.75 12.17 5.13
C GLY A 358 -1.32 10.86 5.68
N ILE A 359 -0.66 10.30 6.70
CA ILE A 359 -1.09 9.08 7.39
C ILE A 359 -2.45 9.26 8.05
N ALA A 360 -2.67 10.37 8.76
CA ALA A 360 -3.95 10.64 9.39
C ALA A 360 -5.07 10.77 8.35
N LEU A 361 -4.86 11.54 7.29
CA LEU A 361 -5.83 11.67 6.21
C LEU A 361 -6.14 10.33 5.56
N HIS A 362 -5.11 9.57 5.21
CA HIS A 362 -5.26 8.29 4.52
C HIS A 362 -6.00 7.28 5.41
N PHE A 363 -5.58 7.11 6.66
CA PHE A 363 -6.24 6.24 7.64
C PHE A 363 -7.74 6.58 7.79
N TRP A 364 -8.07 7.84 8.09
CA TRP A 364 -9.45 8.22 8.35
C TRP A 364 -10.33 8.18 7.10
N SER A 365 -9.77 8.43 5.92
CA SER A 365 -10.51 8.26 4.66
C SER A 365 -10.90 6.81 4.44
N VAL A 366 -9.95 5.87 4.60
CA VAL A 366 -10.21 4.43 4.47
C VAL A 366 -11.14 3.93 5.58
N PHE A 367 -11.03 4.48 6.80
CA PHE A 367 -11.94 4.17 7.90
C PHE A 367 -13.39 4.54 7.60
N LEU A 368 -13.63 5.73 7.04
CA LEU A 368 -14.97 6.17 6.64
C LEU A 368 -15.56 5.28 5.55
N LEU A 369 -14.76 4.92 4.54
CA LEU A 369 -15.14 3.97 3.49
C LEU A 369 -15.45 2.58 4.08
N GLY A 370 -14.65 2.14 5.06
CA GLY A 370 -14.88 0.90 5.80
C GLY A 370 -16.20 0.89 6.57
N ILE A 371 -16.57 2.02 7.19
CA ILE A 371 -17.88 2.19 7.85
C ILE A 371 -19.01 2.04 6.84
N GLU A 372 -18.93 2.71 5.69
CA GLU A 372 -19.94 2.61 4.64
C GLU A 372 -20.12 1.17 4.19
N ALA A 373 -19.02 0.50 3.83
CA ALA A 373 -19.01 -0.89 3.41
C ALA A 373 -19.64 -1.81 4.47
N PHE A 374 -19.31 -1.58 5.75
CA PHE A 374 -19.88 -2.33 6.86
C PHE A 374 -21.38 -2.07 7.05
N VAL A 375 -21.82 -0.80 7.01
CA VAL A 375 -23.24 -0.42 7.17
C VAL A 375 -24.09 -1.00 6.03
N LEU A 376 -23.60 -0.95 4.78
CA LEU A 376 -24.27 -1.58 3.63
C LEU A 376 -24.37 -3.11 3.82
N THR A 377 -23.35 -3.73 4.40
CA THR A 377 -23.39 -5.16 4.75
C THR A 377 -24.42 -5.44 5.86
N LEU A 378 -24.52 -4.58 6.88
CA LEU A 378 -25.44 -4.73 8.02
C LEU A 378 -26.92 -4.58 7.64
N ASN A 379 -27.27 -3.43 7.06
CA ASN A 379 -28.66 -3.02 6.90
C ASN A 379 -29.41 -3.91 5.92
N GLU A 380 -28.68 -4.54 5.01
CA GLU A 380 -29.29 -5.01 3.78
C GLU A 380 -28.85 -6.41 3.36
N GLN A 381 -27.95 -7.04 4.13
CA GLN A 381 -27.37 -8.34 3.78
C GLN A 381 -26.77 -8.31 2.38
N ARG A 382 -26.21 -7.15 2.03
CA ARG A 382 -25.63 -6.88 0.73
C ARG A 382 -24.15 -7.21 0.76
N ALA A 383 -23.61 -7.61 -0.37
CA ALA A 383 -22.17 -7.50 -0.57
C ALA A 383 -21.83 -5.99 -0.53
N PRO A 384 -20.68 -5.60 0.05
CA PRO A 384 -20.24 -4.21 0.00
C PRO A 384 -20.22 -3.76 -1.47
N PRO A 385 -20.60 -2.51 -1.76
CA PRO A 385 -20.61 -2.02 -3.13
C PRO A 385 -19.20 -2.18 -3.71
N VAL A 386 -19.15 -2.59 -4.99
CA VAL A 386 -17.91 -2.71 -5.77
C VAL A 386 -17.22 -1.33 -5.91
N SER A 387 -17.83 -0.25 -5.43
CA SER A 387 -17.27 1.10 -5.43
C SER A 387 -16.02 1.26 -4.55
N LEU A 388 -15.65 0.31 -3.69
CA LEU A 388 -14.27 0.28 -3.16
C LEU A 388 -13.22 0.18 -4.29
N GLY A 389 -13.62 -0.33 -5.46
CA GLY A 389 -12.83 -0.35 -6.68
C GLY A 389 -13.24 0.68 -7.73
N VAL A 390 -14.32 1.46 -7.61
CA VAL A 390 -14.78 2.36 -8.70
C VAL A 390 -14.70 3.82 -8.28
N SER A 391 -13.71 4.48 -8.89
CA SER A 391 -13.69 5.90 -9.26
C SER A 391 -14.11 6.91 -8.20
N ILE A 392 -13.12 7.53 -7.55
CA ILE A 392 -13.27 8.89 -7.04
C ILE A 392 -13.01 9.83 -8.24
N PRO A 393 -14.04 10.43 -8.87
CA PRO A 393 -13.81 11.63 -9.65
C PRO A 393 -13.64 12.78 -8.65
N PHE A 394 -12.51 13.47 -8.71
CA PHE A 394 -12.45 14.86 -8.28
C PHE A 394 -12.77 15.77 -9.46
#